data_AF-A0A2E0BAV1-F1
#
_entry.id   AF-A0A2E0BAV1-F1
#
_cell.length_a   1.000
_cell.length_b   1.000
_cell.length_c   1.000
_cell.angle_alpha   90.00
_cell.angle_beta   90.00
_cell.angle_gamma   90.00
#
_symmetry.space_group_name_H-M   'P 1'
#
loop_
_entity.id
_entity.type
_entity.pdbx_description
1 polymer ?
#
loop_
_entity_poly.entity_id
_entity_poly.type
_entity_poly.pdbx_seq_one_letter_code
_entity_poly.pdbx_strand_id
1 'polypeptide(L)' 'MSKKQKKISYYFDFSEVLTYFFRKKDPNSKGNFSLKAMHTVNKISIIMFLIGVIVVVLRRLI' A
#
# COMPACT_ATOMS: atom_id res chain seq x y z
N MET A 1 -1.34 28.63 11.67
CA MET A 1 -1.01 27.99 10.37
C MET A 1 -2.24 27.24 9.84
N SER A 2 -2.69 27.58 8.63
CA SER A 2 -4.06 27.41 8.10
C SER A 2 -4.54 25.96 7.87
N LYS A 3 -5.80 25.65 8.27
CA LYS A 3 -6.47 24.32 8.15
C LYS A 3 -6.45 23.71 6.74
N LYS A 4 -6.23 24.51 5.69
CA LYS A 4 -6.21 24.08 4.28
C LYS A 4 -5.01 23.18 3.95
N GLN A 5 -3.86 23.40 4.58
CA GLN A 5 -2.65 22.59 4.39
C GLN A 5 -2.83 21.13 4.83
N LYS A 6 -3.61 20.89 5.91
CA LYS A 6 -3.90 19.54 6.41
C LYS A 6 -4.68 18.67 5.41
N LYS A 7 -5.54 19.26 4.58
CA LYS A 7 -6.35 18.49 3.61
C LYS A 7 -5.50 17.91 2.48
N ILE A 8 -4.61 18.71 1.88
CA ILE A 8 -3.77 18.25 0.77
C ILE A 8 -2.78 17.20 1.26
N SER A 9 -2.16 17.43 2.43
CA SER A 9 -1.24 16.47 3.04
C SER A 9 -1.88 15.10 3.30
N TYR A 10 -3.18 15.04 3.61
CA TYR A 10 -3.89 13.79 3.85
C TYR A 10 -4.05 12.94 2.58
N TYR A 11 -4.28 13.57 1.42
CA TYR A 11 -4.42 12.85 0.15
C TYR A 11 -3.09 12.27 -0.37
N PHE A 12 -1.97 12.85 0.03
CA PHE A 12 -0.62 12.35 -0.27
C PHE A 12 0.00 11.58 0.91
N ASP A 13 -0.81 11.17 1.89
CA ASP A 13 -0.30 10.43 3.05
C ASP A 13 -0.10 8.95 2.69
N PHE A 14 1.03 8.66 2.05
CA PHE A 14 1.44 7.29 1.71
C PHE A 14 1.95 6.51 2.93
N SER A 15 2.00 7.13 4.11
CA SER A 15 2.47 6.50 5.36
C SER A 15 1.65 5.27 5.72
N GLU A 16 0.35 5.28 5.42
CA GLU A 16 -0.54 4.15 5.71
C GLU A 16 -0.24 2.93 4.81
N VAL A 17 0.10 3.19 3.54
CA VAL A 17 0.49 2.15 2.57
C VAL A 17 1.85 1.58 2.94
N LEU A 18 2.84 2.43 3.24
CA LEU A 18 4.16 2.00 3.71
C LEU A 18 4.04 1.20 5.02
N THR A 19 3.24 1.69 5.97
CA THR A 19 2.95 0.96 7.21
C THR A 19 2.29 -0.38 6.91
N TYR A 20 1.38 -0.49 5.94
CA TYR A 20 0.78 -1.78 5.54
C TYR A 20 1.81 -2.76 4.96
N PHE A 21 2.82 -2.27 4.24
CA PHE A 21 3.91 -3.10 3.73
C PHE A 21 4.91 -3.53 4.81
N PHE A 22 5.29 -2.61 5.71
CA PHE A 22 6.28 -2.81 6.78
C PHE A 22 5.70 -3.20 8.14
N ARG A 23 4.37 -3.42 8.25
CA ARG A 23 3.70 -3.78 9.51
C ARG A 23 4.35 -5.03 10.10
N LYS A 24 4.95 -4.88 11.29
CA LYS A 24 5.51 -5.99 12.04
C LYS A 24 4.44 -7.07 12.23
N LYS A 25 4.83 -8.31 11.98
CA LYS A 25 3.98 -9.47 12.20
C LYS A 25 3.78 -9.65 13.70
N ASP A 26 2.52 -9.61 14.14
CA ASP A 26 2.16 -9.81 15.53
C ASP A 26 2.45 -11.26 15.95
N PRO A 27 3.33 -11.51 16.93
CA PRO A 27 3.78 -12.86 17.30
C PRO A 27 2.67 -13.71 17.92
N ASN A 28 1.56 -13.11 18.37
CA ASN A 28 0.47 -13.83 19.05
C ASN A 28 -0.68 -14.24 18.09
N SER A 29 -0.56 -13.98 16.78
CA SER A 29 -1.60 -14.35 15.82
C SER A 29 -1.61 -15.87 15.60
N LYS A 30 -2.70 -16.55 15.99
CA LYS A 30 -2.92 -17.97 15.65
C LYS A 30 -2.88 -18.10 14.12
N GLY A 31 -1.84 -18.78 13.62
CA GLY A 31 -1.46 -18.78 12.22
C GLY A 31 -2.41 -19.58 11.33
N ASN A 32 -3.55 -18.99 10.96
CA ASN A 32 -4.43 -19.56 9.95
C ASN A 32 -3.83 -19.31 8.55
N PHE A 33 -3.38 -20.37 7.89
CA PHE A 33 -2.78 -20.31 6.55
C PHE A 33 -3.69 -19.62 5.54
N SER A 34 -5.00 -19.86 5.60
CA SER A 34 -6.00 -19.22 4.72
C SER A 34 -6.05 -17.70 4.85
N LEU A 35 -5.98 -17.17 6.07
CA LEU A 35 -5.95 -15.72 6.30
C LEU A 35 -4.63 -15.10 5.82
N LYS A 36 -3.51 -15.81 6.03
CA LYS A 36 -2.20 -15.37 5.54
C LYS A 36 -2.16 -15.36 4.00
N ALA A 37 -2.72 -16.38 3.36
CA ALA A 37 -2.82 -16.46 1.91
C ALA A 37 -3.70 -15.33 1.35
N MET A 38 -4.87 -15.07 1.94
CA MET A 38 -5.75 -13.97 1.53
C MET A 38 -5.06 -12.60 1.60
N HIS A 39 -4.35 -12.30 2.68
CA HIS A 39 -3.56 -11.06 2.78
C HIS A 39 -2.38 -11.00 1.82
N THR A 40 -1.74 -12.14 1.55
CA THR A 40 -0.61 -12.23 0.62
C THR A 40 -1.07 -11.96 -0.81
N VAL A 41 -2.16 -12.59 -1.25
CA VAL A 41 -2.76 -12.37 -2.57
C VAL A 41 -3.15 -10.90 -2.72
N ASN A 42 -3.87 -10.32 -1.75
CA ASN A 42 -4.21 -8.89 -1.80
C ASN A 42 -2.98 -7.98 -1.89
N LYS A 43 -1.90 -8.29 -1.15
CA LYS A 43 -0.66 -7.51 -1.19
C LYS A 43 0.03 -7.61 -2.57
N ILE A 44 0.02 -8.79 -3.19
CA ILE A 44 0.56 -9.01 -4.54
C ILE A 44 -0.25 -8.26 -5.60
N SER A 45 -1.59 -8.29 -5.51
CA SER A 45 -2.47 -7.59 -6.47
C SER A 45 -2.20 -6.08 -6.51
N ILE A 46 -2.01 -5.45 -5.35
CA ILE A 46 -1.69 -4.01 -5.25
C ILE A 46 -0.32 -3.71 -5.90
N ILE A 47 0.69 -4.56 -5.66
CA ILE A 47 2.03 -4.40 -6.25
C ILE A 47 1.97 -4.50 -7.78
N MET A 48 1.31 -5.53 -8.31
CA MET A 48 1.18 -5.72 -9.76
C MET A 48 0.43 -4.58 -10.42
N PHE A 49 -0.62 -4.07 -9.77
CA PHE A 49 -1.33 -2.89 -10.23
C PHE A 49 -0.44 -1.64 -10.28
N LEU A 50 0.31 -1.37 -9.21
CA LEU A 50 1.25 -0.24 -9.16
C LEU A 50 2.33 -0.33 -10.25
N ILE A 51 2.88 -1.53 -10.48
CA ILE A 51 3.84 -1.76 -11.58
C ILE A 51 3.21 -1.42 -12.93
N GLY A 52 1.98 -1.90 -13.19
CA GLY A 52 1.25 -1.58 -14.42
C GLY A 52 1.04 -0.08 -14.61
N VAL A 53 0.62 0.63 -13.56
CA VAL A 53 0.47 2.09 -13.58
C VAL A 53 1.81 2.78 -13.89
N ILE A 54 2.90 2.38 -13.23
CA ILE A 54 4.23 2.92 -13.47
C ILE A 54 4.67 2.70 -14.93
N VAL A 55 4.48 1.48 -15.47
CA VAL A 55 4.82 1.16 -16.86
C VAL A 55 4.05 2.03 -17.85
N VAL A 56 2.75 2.21 -17.65
CA VAL A 56 1.92 3.05 -18.53
C VAL A 56 2.34 4.52 -18.46
N VAL A 57 2.61 5.04 -17.25
CA VAL A 57 3.07 6.42 -17.05
C VAL A 57 4.43 6.64 -17.69
N LEU A 58 5.39 5.75 -17.45
CA LEU A 58 6.73 5.84 -18.03
C LEU A 58 6.70 5.73 -19.56
N ARG A 59 5.93 4.79 -20.12
CA ARG A 59 5.75 4.64 -21.57
C ARG A 59 5.11 5.87 -22.23
N ARG A 60 4.35 6.67 -21.48
CA ARG A 60 3.70 7.88 -22.00
C ARG A 60 4.55 9.14 -21.83
N LEU A 61 5.49 9.12 -20.88
CA LEU A 61 6.40 10.25 -20.59
C LEU A 61 7.75 10.13 -21.33
N ILE A 62 8.18 8.90 -21.65
CA ILE A 62 9.34 8.57 -22.49
C ILE A 62 8.84 8.37 -23.92
#